data_AF-A0A962SBH2-F1
#
_entry.id   AF-A0A962SBH2-F1
#
_cell.length_a   1.000
_cell.length_b   1.000
_cell.length_c   1.000
_cell.angle_alpha   90.00
_cell.angle_beta   90.00
_cell.angle_gamma   90.00
#
_symmetry.space_group_name_H-M   'P 1'
#
loop_
_entity.id
_entity.type
_entity.pdbx_description
1 polymer ?
#
loop_
_entity_poly.entity_id
_entity_poly.type
_entity_poly.pdbx_seq_one_letter_code
_entity_poly.pdbx_strand_id
1 'polypeptide(L)'
;MSDEEIRPSVADPGEVLFRDARFVVKELQLSSAYSPRNAINEISSYVLQRSIADLSEEYAVVEMTMDEVVQSLARKLDFLSRPHPVSSRRNQDLLLRIELRNCRLLRGAQKPALTIFQAMGWRSISIIVDRLVVNIYSSERSPAWLHKNTSRLFATPKP
;
A
#
# COMPACT_ATOMS: atom_id res chain seq x y z
N MET A 1 -6.82 -2.09 -24.05
CA MET A 1 -5.81 -1.14 -23.53
C MET A 1 -4.62 -1.32 -24.45
N SER A 2 -4.21 -0.30 -25.19
CA SER A 2 -3.02 -0.39 -26.04
C SER A 2 -1.81 0.07 -25.21
N ASP A 3 -0.67 -0.59 -25.40
CA ASP A 3 0.57 -0.26 -24.68
C ASP A 3 1.02 1.20 -24.94
N GLU A 4 0.54 1.81 -26.02
CA GLU A 4 0.76 3.22 -26.39
C GLU A 4 0.19 4.25 -25.40
N GLU A 5 -0.73 3.85 -24.51
CA GLU A 5 -1.32 4.73 -23.49
C GLU A 5 -0.39 4.95 -22.29
N ILE A 6 0.60 4.08 -22.05
CA ILE A 6 1.52 4.15 -20.91
C ILE A 6 2.85 4.72 -21.39
N ARG A 7 3.28 5.86 -20.84
CA ARG A 7 4.50 6.55 -21.29
C ARG A 7 5.31 7.05 -20.10
N PRO A 8 6.65 7.01 -20.14
CA PRO A 8 7.45 7.70 -19.14
C PRO A 8 7.27 9.22 -19.28
N SER A 9 7.29 9.95 -18.16
CA SER A 9 7.34 11.41 -18.19
C SER A 9 8.71 11.89 -18.68
N VAL A 10 8.71 12.85 -19.60
CA VAL A 10 9.94 13.51 -20.07
C VAL A 10 10.41 14.58 -19.07
N ALA A 11 9.48 15.20 -18.35
CA ALA A 11 9.76 16.30 -17.43
C ALA A 11 10.28 15.81 -16.08
N ASP A 12 9.77 14.68 -15.59
CA ASP A 12 10.04 14.16 -14.24
C ASP A 12 10.44 12.67 -14.32
N PRO A 13 11.75 12.37 -14.33
CA PRO A 13 12.24 11.00 -14.41
C PRO A 13 11.68 10.11 -13.29
N GLY A 14 11.14 8.94 -13.66
CA GLY A 14 10.51 8.00 -12.72
C GLY A 14 9.00 8.16 -12.57
N GLU A 15 8.40 9.15 -13.23
CA GLU A 15 6.94 9.21 -13.40
C GLU A 15 6.45 8.43 -14.62
N VAL A 16 5.27 7.84 -14.47
CA VAL A 16 4.54 7.12 -15.52
C VAL A 16 3.25 7.87 -15.84
N LEU A 17 3.10 8.28 -17.08
CA LEU A 17 1.90 8.91 -17.61
C LEU A 17 0.94 7.85 -18.12
N PHE A 18 -0.33 7.96 -17.72
CA PHE A 18 -1.42 7.16 -18.27
C PHE A 18 -2.66 8.04 -18.38
N ARG A 19 -3.08 8.34 -19.60
CA ARG A 19 -4.13 9.34 -19.88
C ARG A 19 -3.78 10.68 -19.23
N ASP A 20 -4.62 11.15 -18.32
CA ASP A 20 -4.47 12.37 -17.53
C ASP A 20 -3.79 12.15 -16.16
N ALA A 21 -3.50 10.89 -15.80
CA ALA A 21 -2.78 10.54 -14.57
C ALA A 21 -1.26 10.68 -14.73
N ARG A 22 -0.60 11.09 -13.64
CA ARG A 22 0.86 11.24 -13.52
C ARG A 22 1.35 10.43 -12.35
N PHE A 23 1.62 9.15 -12.58
CA PHE A 23 1.92 8.21 -11.53
C PHE A 23 3.36 8.30 -11.06
N VAL A 24 3.54 8.55 -9.78
CA VAL A 24 4.78 8.25 -9.05
C VAL A 24 4.62 6.85 -8.48
N VAL A 25 5.36 5.88 -8.99
CA VAL A 25 5.28 4.50 -8.54
C VAL A 25 6.32 4.25 -7.45
N LYS A 26 5.90 3.72 -6.30
CA LYS A 26 6.80 3.31 -5.21
C LYS A 26 6.42 1.93 -4.70
N GLU A 27 7.43 1.22 -4.24
CA GLU A 27 7.25 -0.04 -3.52
C GLU A 27 7.46 0.18 -2.02
N LEU A 28 6.60 -0.43 -1.22
CA LEU A 28 6.64 -0.35 0.23
C LEU A 28 6.51 -1.73 0.84
N GLN A 29 7.38 -2.02 1.79
CA GLN A 29 7.25 -3.20 2.62
C GLN A 29 6.57 -2.82 3.93
N LEU A 30 5.44 -3.46 4.22
CA LEU A 30 4.75 -3.37 5.49
C LEU A 30 4.89 -4.71 6.23
N SER A 31 5.13 -4.63 7.52
CA SER A 31 5.08 -5.76 8.42
C SER A 31 4.06 -5.46 9.50
N SER A 32 3.45 -6.50 10.06
CA SER A 32 2.66 -6.30 11.27
C SER A 32 3.56 -5.78 12.41
N ALA A 33 2.95 -5.14 13.40
CA ALA A 33 3.65 -4.74 14.62
C ALA A 33 4.12 -5.96 15.45
N TYR A 34 3.57 -7.14 15.15
CA TYR A 34 4.02 -8.39 15.71
C TYR A 34 5.39 -8.75 15.15
N SER A 35 6.38 -8.81 16.03
CA SER A 35 7.73 -9.23 15.71
C SER A 35 7.89 -10.70 16.06
N PRO A 36 8.09 -11.59 15.07
CA PRO A 36 8.44 -12.98 15.32
C PRO A 36 9.69 -13.12 16.20
N ARG A 37 10.63 -12.15 16.21
CA ARG A 37 11.76 -12.17 17.16
C ARG A 37 11.33 -11.95 18.61
N ASN A 38 10.35 -11.08 18.85
CA ASN A 38 9.82 -10.83 20.20
C ASN A 38 8.95 -12.01 20.64
N ALA A 39 8.15 -12.54 19.72
CA ALA A 39 7.38 -13.76 19.94
C ALA A 39 8.30 -14.96 20.16
N ILE A 40 9.38 -15.14 19.39
CA ILE A 40 10.39 -16.17 19.60
C ILE A 40 11.05 -16.00 20.96
N ASN A 41 11.31 -14.80 21.46
CA ASN A 41 11.84 -14.62 22.81
C ASN A 41 10.83 -15.03 23.90
N GLU A 42 9.53 -14.75 23.71
CA GLU A 42 8.47 -15.22 24.62
C GLU A 42 8.21 -16.73 24.50
N ILE A 43 8.26 -17.25 23.28
CA ILE A 43 8.10 -18.64 22.88
C ILE A 43 9.37 -19.45 23.25
N SER A 44 10.55 -18.85 23.39
CA SER A 44 11.77 -19.56 23.81
C SER A 44 11.60 -20.20 25.19
N SER A 45 10.77 -19.59 26.05
CA SER A 45 10.31 -20.17 27.32
C SER A 45 9.42 -21.42 27.14
N TYR A 46 8.67 -21.49 26.03
CA TYR A 46 7.70 -22.55 25.69
C TYR A 46 8.26 -23.61 24.71
N VAL A 47 9.23 -23.28 23.86
CA VAL A 47 9.79 -24.10 22.76
C VAL A 47 10.93 -25.01 23.20
N LEU A 48 11.47 -24.85 24.41
CA LEU A 48 12.33 -25.88 25.01
C LEU A 48 11.64 -27.25 25.16
N GLN A 49 10.34 -27.36 24.87
CA GLN A 49 9.56 -28.60 24.95
C GLN A 49 9.08 -29.17 23.59
N ARG A 50 9.38 -28.57 22.43
CA ARG A 50 8.94 -29.11 21.12
C ARG A 50 9.99 -29.08 20.01
N SER A 51 9.81 -29.96 19.02
CA SER A 51 10.78 -30.23 17.96
C SER A 51 10.78 -29.13 16.88
N ILE A 52 11.95 -28.86 16.30
CA ILE A 52 12.18 -27.84 15.25
C ILE A 52 11.30 -28.05 14.00
N ALA A 53 10.83 -29.28 13.76
CA ALA A 53 9.95 -29.61 12.64
C ALA A 53 8.55 -28.99 12.78
N ASP A 54 8.03 -28.86 14.01
CA ASP A 54 6.70 -28.30 14.29
C ASP A 54 6.65 -26.75 14.10
N LEU A 55 7.81 -26.08 14.22
CA LEU A 55 7.92 -24.62 14.08
C LEU A 55 7.85 -24.12 12.62
N SER A 56 7.98 -25.02 11.65
CA SER A 56 7.98 -24.66 10.23
C SER A 56 6.58 -24.45 9.64
N GLU A 57 5.54 -24.99 10.28
CA GLU A 57 4.15 -24.89 9.82
C GLU A 57 3.33 -23.80 10.53
N GLU A 58 3.79 -23.28 11.69
CA GLU A 58 3.14 -22.23 12.48
C GLU A 58 3.93 -20.90 12.50
N TYR A 59 4.37 -20.39 11.35
CA TYR A 59 4.49 -18.94 11.25
C TYR A 59 3.07 -18.38 11.22
N ALA A 60 2.51 -18.09 12.40
CA ALA A 60 1.21 -17.47 12.55
C ALA A 60 1.18 -16.19 11.71
N VAL A 61 0.60 -16.28 10.52
CA VAL A 61 0.51 -15.15 9.60
C VAL A 61 -0.50 -14.19 10.21
N VAL A 62 0.02 -13.17 10.89
CA VAL A 62 -0.81 -12.14 11.51
C VAL A 62 -1.69 -11.53 10.44
N GLU A 63 -2.97 -11.48 10.71
CA GLU A 63 -3.92 -10.87 9.78
C GLU A 63 -3.90 -9.36 9.99
N MET A 64 -3.76 -8.60 8.90
CA MET A 64 -3.91 -7.15 8.90
C MET A 64 -5.18 -6.77 8.17
N THR A 65 -5.99 -5.93 8.79
CA THR A 65 -7.10 -5.24 8.14
C THR A 65 -6.59 -4.19 7.16
N MET A 66 -7.44 -3.76 6.22
CA MET A 66 -7.13 -2.65 5.31
C MET A 66 -6.86 -1.35 6.08
N ASP A 67 -7.54 -1.15 7.21
CA ASP A 67 -7.36 0.01 8.08
C ASP A 67 -5.96 0.02 8.70
N GLU A 68 -5.47 -1.12 9.19
CA GLU A 68 -4.10 -1.25 9.72
C GLU A 68 -3.03 -1.04 8.64
N VAL A 69 -3.30 -1.50 7.40
CA VAL A 69 -2.46 -1.20 6.24
C VAL A 69 -2.43 0.30 5.98
N VAL A 70 -3.59 0.97 5.96
CA VAL A 70 -3.72 2.42 5.73
C VAL A 70 -3.06 3.23 6.84
N GLN A 71 -3.21 2.86 8.11
CA GLN A 71 -2.55 3.52 9.24
C GLN A 71 -1.03 3.33 9.20
N SER A 72 -0.56 2.13 8.87
CA SER A 72 0.87 1.85 8.70
C SER A 72 1.45 2.62 7.52
N LEU A 73 0.67 2.76 6.45
CA LEU A 73 1.01 3.55 5.28
C LEU A 73 1.11 5.04 5.62
N ALA A 74 0.14 5.61 6.35
CA ALA A 74 0.15 7.02 6.73
C ALA A 74 1.45 7.41 7.47
N ARG A 75 1.95 6.54 8.34
CA ARG A 75 3.23 6.74 9.05
C ARG A 75 4.44 6.72 8.11
N LYS A 76 4.43 5.88 7.07
CA LYS A 76 5.54 5.77 6.09
C LYS A 76 5.48 6.83 5.00
N LEU A 77 4.27 7.32 4.68
CA LEU A 77 4.08 8.30 3.62
C LEU A 77 4.69 9.66 3.92
N ASP A 78 4.85 10.03 5.19
CA ASP A 78 5.60 11.23 5.55
C ASP A 78 7.02 11.18 4.98
N PHE A 79 7.73 10.06 5.18
CA PHE A 79 9.08 9.85 4.64
C PHE A 79 9.11 9.86 3.11
N LEU A 80 8.16 9.18 2.46
CA LEU A 80 8.07 9.16 0.99
C LEU A 80 7.74 10.53 0.39
N SER A 81 7.10 11.39 1.16
CA SER A 81 6.68 12.72 0.69
C SER A 81 7.79 13.76 0.77
N ARG A 82 8.89 13.51 1.51
CA ARG A 82 10.00 14.48 1.69
C ARG A 82 10.71 14.86 0.39
N PRO A 83 11.00 13.93 -0.54
CA PRO A 83 11.64 14.28 -1.82
C PRO A 83 10.72 15.06 -2.76
N HIS A 84 9.40 15.10 -2.48
CA HIS A 84 8.40 15.70 -3.36
C HIS A 84 7.82 16.98 -2.72
N PRO A 85 8.19 18.18 -3.20
CA PRO A 85 7.60 19.40 -2.67
C PRO A 85 6.08 19.39 -2.89
N VAL A 86 5.35 20.08 -2.00
CA VAL A 86 3.87 20.09 -2.01
C VAL A 86 3.32 20.55 -3.37
N SER A 87 4.01 21.48 -4.05
CA SER A 87 3.66 21.94 -5.40
C SER A 87 3.67 20.82 -6.43
N SER A 88 4.66 19.93 -6.40
CA SER A 88 4.74 18.76 -7.30
C SER A 88 3.65 17.74 -6.96
N ARG A 89 3.49 17.42 -5.66
CA ARG A 89 2.50 16.43 -5.19
C ARG A 89 1.08 16.77 -5.63
N ARG A 90 0.72 18.06 -5.68
CA ARG A 90 -0.61 18.52 -6.12
C ARG A 90 -0.97 18.15 -7.56
N ASN A 91 0.04 17.83 -8.38
CA ASN A 91 -0.11 17.45 -9.78
C ASN A 91 0.26 15.97 -10.04
N GLN A 92 0.62 15.23 -9.00
CA GLN A 92 1.09 13.84 -9.07
C GLN A 92 0.11 12.89 -8.40
N ASP A 93 -0.04 11.70 -8.99
CA ASP A 93 -0.81 10.59 -8.47
C ASP A 93 0.15 9.56 -7.89
N LEU A 94 -0.02 9.21 -6.62
CA LEU A 94 0.86 8.23 -5.98
C LEU A 94 0.30 6.82 -6.19
N LEU A 95 1.11 5.90 -6.73
CA LEU A 95 0.77 4.48 -6.83
C LEU A 95 1.75 3.66 -6.00
N LEU A 96 1.23 2.97 -4.98
CA LEU A 96 2.05 2.19 -4.06
C LEU A 96 1.80 0.70 -4.25
N ARG A 97 2.87 -0.04 -4.55
CA ARG A 97 2.86 -1.49 -4.42
C ARG A 97 3.29 -1.86 -3.01
N ILE A 98 2.39 -2.49 -2.26
CA ILE A 98 2.58 -2.88 -0.87
C ILE A 98 2.87 -4.38 -0.82
N GLU A 99 4.05 -4.72 -0.31
CA GLU A 99 4.45 -6.08 0.05
C GLU A 99 4.20 -6.28 1.55
N LEU A 100 3.37 -7.27 1.90
CA LEU A 100 3.14 -7.66 3.29
C LEU A 100 4.16 -8.72 3.72
N ARG A 101 4.87 -8.47 4.82
CA ARG A 101 5.87 -9.39 5.39
C ARG A 101 5.38 -9.95 6.72
N ASN A 102 5.40 -11.28 6.85
CA ASN A 102 4.96 -12.02 8.04
C ASN A 102 3.52 -11.70 8.45
N CYS A 103 2.69 -11.30 7.48
CA CYS A 103 1.28 -10.99 7.66
C CYS A 103 0.53 -11.19 6.34
N ARG A 104 -0.79 -11.33 6.42
CA ARG A 104 -1.70 -11.42 5.28
C ARG A 104 -2.81 -10.42 5.43
N LEU A 105 -3.37 -9.96 4.32
CA LEU A 105 -4.55 -9.12 4.38
C LEU A 105 -5.78 -9.93 4.79
N LEU A 106 -6.44 -9.51 5.87
CA LEU A 106 -7.74 -10.03 6.28
C LEU A 106 -8.78 -9.66 5.22
N ARG A 107 -9.47 -10.66 4.68
CA ARG A 107 -10.53 -10.45 3.68
C ARG A 107 -11.83 -10.08 4.40
N GLY A 108 -12.09 -8.78 4.47
CA GLY A 108 -13.34 -8.23 5.02
C GLY A 108 -13.49 -6.78 4.57
N ALA A 109 -14.66 -6.44 4.03
CA ALA A 109 -14.92 -5.15 3.42
C ALA A 109 -15.10 -4.06 4.49
N GLN A 110 -14.00 -3.55 5.04
CA GLN A 110 -14.01 -2.24 5.67
C GLN A 110 -13.50 -1.22 4.67
N LYS A 111 -14.27 -0.13 4.52
CA LYS A 111 -13.85 1.03 3.73
C LYS A 111 -12.91 1.83 4.62
N PRO A 112 -11.62 1.95 4.28
CA PRO A 112 -10.70 2.69 5.13
C PRO A 112 -11.13 4.15 5.30
N ALA A 113 -10.86 4.73 6.46
CA ALA A 113 -11.08 6.15 6.71
C ALA A 113 -9.99 6.96 5.98
N LEU A 114 -10.37 7.64 4.89
CA LEU A 114 -9.45 8.19 3.90
C LEU A 114 -9.02 9.64 4.12
N THR A 115 -9.53 10.30 5.16
CA THR A 115 -9.32 11.73 5.39
C THR A 115 -7.88 12.09 5.76
N ILE A 116 -7.10 11.14 6.29
CA ILE A 116 -5.71 11.38 6.72
C ILE A 116 -4.77 11.78 5.58
N PHE A 117 -5.08 11.39 4.34
CA PHE A 117 -4.21 11.66 3.19
C PHE A 117 -4.41 13.04 2.55
N GLN A 118 -5.51 13.73 2.87
CA GLN A 118 -5.80 15.04 2.31
C GLN A 118 -4.72 16.07 2.67
N ALA A 119 -4.20 16.00 3.90
CA ALA A 119 -3.13 16.88 4.38
C ALA A 119 -1.78 16.64 3.66
N MET A 120 -1.60 15.50 2.98
CA MET A 120 -0.35 15.16 2.30
C MET A 120 -0.22 15.80 0.91
N GLY A 121 -1.26 16.47 0.41
CA GLY A 121 -1.16 17.30 -0.80
C GLY A 121 -0.97 16.56 -2.12
N TRP A 122 -1.07 15.22 -2.13
CA TRP A 122 -1.09 14.43 -3.36
C TRP A 122 -2.36 14.70 -4.17
N ARG A 123 -2.32 14.49 -5.49
CA ARG A 123 -3.52 14.60 -6.33
C ARG A 123 -4.44 13.40 -6.15
N SER A 124 -3.87 12.20 -6.09
CA SER A 124 -4.53 10.96 -5.69
C SER A 124 -3.52 10.00 -5.05
N ILE A 125 -4.01 9.00 -4.31
CA ILE A 125 -3.18 7.92 -3.76
C ILE A 125 -3.90 6.59 -4.00
N SER A 126 -3.26 5.69 -4.71
CA SER A 126 -3.71 4.33 -4.99
C SER A 126 -2.72 3.33 -4.43
N ILE A 127 -3.23 2.20 -3.96
CA ILE A 127 -2.42 1.11 -3.43
C ILE A 127 -2.78 -0.19 -4.11
N ILE A 128 -1.77 -1.03 -4.27
CA ILE A 128 -1.86 -2.42 -4.70
C ILE A 128 -1.28 -3.23 -3.55
N VAL A 129 -2.10 -4.07 -2.91
CA VAL A 129 -1.68 -4.95 -1.82
C VAL A 129 -2.18 -6.36 -2.11
N ASP A 130 -1.26 -7.33 -2.13
CA ASP A 130 -1.51 -8.69 -2.61
C ASP A 130 -2.18 -8.72 -4.00
N ARG A 131 -3.48 -9.00 -4.04
CA ARG A 131 -4.33 -9.05 -5.24
C ARG A 131 -5.45 -8.01 -5.19
N LEU A 132 -5.33 -7.01 -4.34
CA LEU A 132 -6.31 -5.95 -4.21
C LEU A 132 -5.71 -4.62 -4.67
N VAL A 133 -6.50 -3.89 -5.43
CA VAL A 133 -6.22 -2.52 -5.84
C VAL A 133 -7.30 -1.63 -5.23
N VAL A 134 -6.89 -0.55 -4.60
CA VAL A 134 -7.82 0.44 -4.06
C VAL A 134 -7.25 1.84 -4.20
N ASN A 135 -8.08 2.75 -4.71
CA ASN A 135 -7.79 4.17 -4.70
C ASN A 135 -8.24 4.75 -3.36
N ILE A 136 -7.29 5.02 -2.48
CA ILE A 136 -7.53 5.44 -1.09
C ILE A 136 -7.65 6.95 -0.94
N TYR A 137 -7.35 7.74 -1.96
CA TYR A 137 -7.58 9.18 -1.89
C TYR A 137 -7.61 9.78 -3.29
N SER A 138 -8.49 10.76 -3.50
CA SER A 138 -8.55 11.52 -4.75
C SER A 138 -9.08 12.91 -4.50
N SER A 139 -8.25 13.91 -4.82
CA SER A 139 -8.67 15.31 -4.83
C SER A 139 -9.61 15.60 -6.01
N GLU A 140 -10.25 16.77 -5.99
CA GLU A 140 -11.09 17.26 -7.10
C GLU A 140 -10.32 17.43 -8.42
N ARG A 141 -8.99 17.55 -8.34
CA ARG A 141 -8.10 17.69 -9.51
C ARG A 141 -7.64 16.35 -10.08
N SER A 142 -7.94 15.26 -9.39
CA SER A 142 -7.57 13.93 -9.86
C SER A 142 -8.33 13.55 -11.14
N PRO A 143 -7.76 12.65 -11.94
CA PRO A 143 -8.46 12.05 -13.06
C PRO A 143 -9.86 11.59 -12.70
N ALA A 144 -10.85 11.95 -13.52
CA ALA A 144 -12.26 11.67 -13.23
C ALA A 144 -12.52 10.17 -13.00
N TRP A 145 -11.76 9.30 -13.66
CA TRP A 145 -11.86 7.85 -13.50
C TRP A 145 -11.27 7.34 -12.19
N LEU A 146 -10.24 7.99 -11.62
CA LEU A 146 -9.76 7.68 -10.27
C LEU A 146 -10.77 8.15 -9.23
N HIS A 147 -11.23 9.39 -9.36
CA HIS A 147 -12.20 10.00 -8.44
C HIS A 147 -13.51 9.18 -8.35
N LYS A 148 -14.05 8.71 -9.48
CA LYS A 148 -15.25 7.84 -9.53
C LYS A 148 -15.06 6.49 -8.81
N ASN A 149 -13.82 6.06 -8.61
CA ASN A 149 -13.48 4.75 -8.04
C ASN A 149 -12.78 4.86 -6.67
N THR A 150 -12.77 6.03 -6.05
CA THR A 150 -12.26 6.20 -4.69
C THR A 150 -13.02 5.28 -3.72
N SER A 151 -12.27 4.67 -2.79
CA SER A 151 -12.77 3.69 -1.81
C SER A 151 -13.34 2.38 -2.39
N ARG A 152 -13.24 2.16 -3.71
CA ARG A 152 -13.64 0.89 -4.33
C ARG A 152 -12.47 -0.07 -4.33
N LEU A 153 -12.72 -1.30 -3.89
CA LEU A 153 -11.74 -2.38 -3.93
C LEU A 153 -11.95 -3.19 -5.22
N PHE A 154 -10.84 -3.44 -5.91
CA PHE A 154 -10.80 -4.28 -7.11
C PHE A 154 -9.89 -5.46 -6.83
N ALA A 155 -10.32 -6.67 -7.20
CA ALA A 155 -9.45 -7.84 -7.19
C ALA A 155 -8.69 -7.92 -8.53
N THR A 156 -7.39 -8.19 -8.47
CA THR A 156 -6.61 -8.53 -9.66
C THR A 156 -6.87 -9.99 -10.06
N PRO A 157 -6.84 -10.32 -11.37
CA PRO A 157 -6.99 -11.68 -11.84
C PRO A 157 -5.94 -12.61 -11.21
N LYS A 158 -6.27 -13.90 -11.09
CA LYS A 158 -5.23 -14.92 -10.86
C LYS A 158 -4.28 -14.91 -12.07
N PRO A 159 -2.96 -14.94 -11.85
CA PRO A 159 -2.01 -15.16 -12.94
C PRO A 159 -2.26 -16.52 -13.60
#